data_AF-A0A7S3HGZ5-F1
#
_entry.id   AF-A0A7S3HGZ5-F1
#
_cell.length_a   1.000
_cell.length_b   1.000
_cell.length_c   1.000
_cell.angle_alpha   90.00
_cell.angle_beta   90.00
_cell.angle_gamma   90.00
#
_symmetry.space_group_name_H-M   'P 1'
#
loop_
_entity.id
_entity.type
_entity.pdbx_description
1 polymer ?
#
loop_
_entity_poly.entity_id
_entity_poly.type
_entity_poly.pdbx_seq_one_letter_code
_entity_poly.pdbx_strand_id
1 'polypeptide(L)'
;IMAGTIPIIQHSPLDDAYEQLPVAFVNSWEELLQPESEEKLASVLTRWITELQPYYEVGSALRTETLEKLKAKYWAKQVQNKYDDYFKKQNGGGTSEVLSPVASYWNTSKVEDRGSDGNSDNSGSSGSSGNISSSSGSISSSKGDTSEGKSSSVHTIPGT
;
A
#
# COMPACT_ATOMS: atom_id res chain seq x y z
N ILE A 1 2.15 6.18 -4.77
CA ILE A 1 3.00 6.62 -3.65
C ILE A 1 4.40 6.83 -4.20
N MET A 2 4.84 8.08 -4.30
CA MET A 2 6.26 8.33 -4.56
C MET A 2 7.00 8.00 -3.26
N ALA A 3 7.82 6.93 -3.27
CA ALA A 3 8.91 6.67 -2.33
C ALA A 3 8.71 7.09 -0.84
N GLY A 4 7.66 6.62 -0.17
CA GLY A 4 7.54 6.72 1.29
C GLY A 4 7.12 8.09 1.85
N THR A 5 6.68 9.03 1.00
CA THR A 5 6.12 10.30 1.47
C THR A 5 4.60 10.24 1.59
N ILE A 6 4.07 10.92 2.62
CA ILE A 6 2.63 11.13 2.83
C ILE A 6 2.13 12.14 1.77
N PRO A 7 1.19 11.78 0.90
CA PRO A 7 0.56 12.71 -0.02
C PRO A 7 -0.27 13.74 0.74
N ILE A 8 -0.04 15.01 0.47
CA ILE A 8 -0.85 16.12 0.98
C ILE A 8 -1.62 16.70 -0.21
N ILE A 9 -2.94 16.76 -0.09
CA ILE A 9 -3.86 17.12 -1.17
C ILE A 9 -4.77 18.24 -0.67
N GLN A 10 -5.03 19.24 -1.50
CA GLN A 10 -6.02 20.26 -1.17
C GLN A 10 -7.44 19.72 -1.43
N HIS A 11 -8.36 20.03 -0.53
CA HIS A 11 -9.77 19.67 -0.66
C HIS A 11 -10.33 20.06 -2.04
N SER A 12 -11.08 19.14 -2.64
CA SER A 12 -11.62 19.25 -3.98
C SER A 12 -12.88 18.38 -4.14
N PRO A 13 -13.62 18.49 -5.26
CA PRO A 13 -14.72 17.56 -5.55
C PRO A 13 -14.29 16.09 -5.69
N LEU A 14 -12.98 15.78 -5.67
CA LEU A 14 -12.43 14.43 -5.75
C LEU A 14 -12.11 13.83 -4.38
N ASP A 15 -12.46 14.50 -3.28
CA ASP A 15 -12.13 14.03 -1.93
C ASP A 15 -12.67 12.62 -1.66
N ASP A 16 -13.84 12.29 -2.21
CA ASP A 16 -14.46 10.97 -2.14
C ASP A 16 -13.62 9.87 -2.79
N ALA A 17 -12.90 10.20 -3.87
CA ALA A 17 -12.00 9.27 -4.54
C ALA A 17 -10.74 8.98 -3.71
N TYR A 18 -10.29 9.96 -2.93
CA TYR A 18 -9.07 9.86 -2.12
C TYR A 18 -9.32 9.46 -0.67
N GLU A 19 -10.55 9.52 -0.16
CA GLU A 19 -10.93 9.18 1.22
C GLU A 19 -10.48 7.76 1.64
N GLN A 20 -10.41 6.84 0.68
CA GLN A 20 -10.01 5.45 0.92
C GLN A 20 -8.49 5.24 0.97
N LEU A 21 -7.71 6.30 0.71
CA LEU A 21 -6.25 6.29 0.67
C LEU A 21 -5.67 7.09 1.86
N PRO A 22 -4.50 6.70 2.38
CA PRO A 22 -3.88 7.36 3.52
C PRO A 22 -3.23 8.69 3.09
N VAL A 23 -4.04 9.70 2.82
CA VAL A 23 -3.63 11.04 2.38
C VAL A 23 -3.99 12.08 3.44
N ALA A 24 -3.22 13.16 3.49
CA ALA A 24 -3.54 14.33 4.28
C ALA A 24 -4.30 15.35 3.44
N PHE A 25 -5.41 15.88 3.96
CA PHE A 25 -6.16 16.95 3.30
C PHE A 25 -5.87 18.31 3.91
N VAL A 26 -5.86 19.34 3.06
CA VAL A 26 -5.71 20.75 3.44
C VAL A 26 -6.81 21.60 2.80
N ASN A 27 -7.27 22.64 3.49
CA ASN A 27 -8.28 23.55 2.94
C ASN A 27 -7.70 24.44 1.84
N SER A 28 -6.53 25.02 2.12
CA SER A 28 -5.82 25.94 1.24
C SER A 28 -4.33 25.88 1.54
N TRP A 29 -3.51 25.97 0.50
CA TRP A 29 -2.05 26.05 0.65
C TRP A 29 -1.62 27.38 1.26
N GLU A 30 -2.35 28.44 0.95
CA GLU A 30 -2.11 29.79 1.46
C GLU A 30 -2.32 29.88 2.97
N GLU A 31 -3.30 29.17 3.53
CA GLU A 31 -3.51 29.10 4.98
C GLU A 31 -2.38 28.34 5.69
N LEU A 32 -1.84 27.31 5.03
CA LEU A 32 -0.86 26.40 5.61
C LEU A 32 0.58 26.93 5.52
N LEU A 33 0.88 27.76 4.51
CA LEU A 33 2.22 28.25 4.19
C LEU A 33 2.43 29.72 4.56
N GLN A 34 1.54 30.30 5.37
CA GLN A 34 1.72 31.65 5.91
C GLN A 34 2.96 31.71 6.81
N PRO A 35 3.81 32.75 6.69
CA PRO A 35 5.04 32.86 7.49
C PRO A 35 4.76 32.95 8.99
N GLU A 36 3.62 33.52 9.40
CA GLU A 36 3.14 33.57 10.79
C GLU A 36 2.61 32.22 11.33
N SER A 37 2.57 31.18 10.50
CA SER A 37 1.94 29.89 10.83
C SER A 37 2.92 28.73 11.05
N GLU A 38 4.22 28.99 11.19
CA GLU A 38 5.25 27.95 11.28
C GLU A 38 5.00 26.93 12.41
N GLU A 39 4.61 27.38 13.61
CA GLU A 39 4.29 26.50 14.74
C GLU A 39 3.03 25.64 14.47
N LYS A 40 2.02 26.24 13.82
CA LYS A 40 0.80 25.53 13.39
C LYS A 40 1.14 24.49 12.33
N LEU A 41 1.98 24.84 11.35
CA LEU A 41 2.46 23.94 10.31
C LEU A 41 3.23 22.76 10.90
N ALA A 42 4.18 23.01 11.80
CA ALA A 42 4.94 21.96 12.48
C ALA A 42 4.03 21.00 13.26
N SER A 43 3.03 21.54 13.96
CA SER A 43 2.04 20.75 14.70
C SER A 43 1.20 19.87 13.78
N VAL A 44 0.73 20.42 12.65
CA VAL A 44 -0.06 19.69 11.65
C VAL A 44 0.76 18.58 10.98
N LEU A 45 2.00 18.88 10.59
CA LEU A 45 2.90 17.88 9.99
C LEU A 45 3.22 16.74 10.97
N THR A 46 3.49 17.06 12.23
CA THR A 46 3.76 16.07 13.28
C THR A 46 2.58 15.13 13.49
N ARG A 47 1.36 15.70 13.49
CA ARG A 47 0.12 14.93 13.57
C ARG A 47 -0.04 13.99 12.37
N TRP A 48 0.12 14.48 11.14
CA TRP A 48 0.01 13.63 9.96
C TRP A 48 1.05 12.53 9.91
N ILE A 49 2.30 12.80 10.32
CA ILE A 49 3.32 11.75 10.44
C ILE A 49 2.84 10.67 11.40
N THR A 50 2.39 11.05 12.60
CA THR A 50 1.93 10.10 13.61
C THR A 50 0.75 9.25 13.14
N GLU A 51 -0.23 9.87 12.47
CA GLU A 51 -1.44 9.21 12.00
C GLU A 51 -1.20 8.33 10.75
N LEU A 52 -0.38 8.80 9.80
CA LEU A 52 -0.28 8.21 8.46
C LEU A 52 0.98 7.36 8.25
N GLN A 53 2.05 7.56 9.04
CA GLN A 53 3.28 6.76 8.93
C GLN A 53 3.06 5.24 8.90
N PRO A 54 2.14 4.63 9.68
CA PRO A 54 1.91 3.19 9.65
C PRO A 54 1.50 2.65 8.27
N TYR A 55 0.93 3.48 7.39
CA TYR A 55 0.55 3.10 6.03
C TYR A 55 1.74 3.10 5.04
N TYR A 56 2.88 3.67 5.44
CA TYR A 56 4.08 3.80 4.59
C TYR A 56 5.26 2.94 5.08
N GLU A 57 5.18 2.42 6.30
CA GLU A 57 6.23 1.59 6.91
C GLU A 57 6.35 0.20 6.27
N VAL A 58 7.56 -0.16 5.85
CA VAL A 58 7.85 -1.46 5.22
C VAL A 58 7.56 -2.59 6.22
N GLY A 59 6.78 -3.58 5.80
CA GLY A 59 6.37 -4.70 6.66
C GLY A 59 5.09 -4.45 7.46
N SER A 60 4.57 -3.22 7.50
CA SER A 60 3.27 -2.93 8.11
C SER A 60 2.12 -3.60 7.35
N ALA A 61 1.13 -4.11 8.11
CA ALA A 61 -0.12 -4.62 7.56
C ALA A 61 -0.90 -3.52 6.80
N LEU A 62 -0.92 -2.29 7.35
CA LEU A 62 -1.61 -1.15 6.75
C LEU A 62 -0.98 -0.76 5.41
N ARG A 63 0.35 -0.77 5.31
CA ARG A 63 1.05 -0.56 4.04
C ARG A 63 0.69 -1.63 3.02
N THR A 64 0.60 -2.88 3.44
CA THR A 64 0.24 -3.99 2.55
C THR A 64 -1.17 -3.80 1.99
N GLU A 65 -2.12 -3.40 2.84
CA GLU A 65 -3.48 -3.05 2.42
C GLU A 65 -3.50 -1.85 1.46
N THR A 66 -2.78 -0.77 1.77
CA THR A 66 -2.67 0.40 0.89
C THR A 66 -2.10 0.02 -0.47
N LEU A 67 -1.04 -0.80 -0.51
CA LEU A 67 -0.47 -1.28 -1.77
C LEU A 67 -1.45 -2.14 -2.56
N GLU A 68 -2.30 -2.94 -1.91
CA GLU A 68 -3.36 -3.68 -2.58
C GLU A 68 -4.39 -2.73 -3.20
N LYS A 69 -4.82 -1.69 -2.46
CA LYS A 69 -5.74 -0.66 -2.97
C LYS A 69 -5.19 0.09 -4.18
N LEU A 70 -3.88 0.25 -4.30
CA LEU A 70 -3.27 0.94 -5.44
C LEU A 70 -3.17 0.08 -6.71
N LYS A 71 -3.47 -1.22 -6.64
CA LYS A 71 -3.45 -2.08 -7.83
C LYS A 71 -4.65 -1.79 -8.72
N ALA A 72 -4.43 -1.75 -10.04
CA ALA A 72 -5.51 -1.61 -11.02
C ALA A 72 -6.61 -2.68 -10.84
N LYS A 73 -6.22 -3.91 -10.49
CA LYS A 73 -7.14 -5.02 -10.22
C LYS A 73 -8.12 -4.72 -9.07
N TYR A 74 -7.67 -4.04 -8.02
CA TYR A 74 -8.52 -3.67 -6.90
C TYR A 74 -9.64 -2.72 -7.38
N TRP A 75 -9.28 -1.65 -8.09
CA TRP A 75 -10.25 -0.68 -8.60
C TRP A 75 -11.18 -1.25 -9.67
N ALA A 76 -10.68 -2.09 -10.57
CA ALA A 76 -11.51 -2.81 -11.53
C ALA A 76 -12.62 -3.61 -10.82
N LYS A 77 -12.27 -4.30 -9.73
CA LYS A 77 -13.24 -5.02 -8.90
C LYS A 77 -14.25 -4.09 -8.24
N GLN A 78 -13.82 -2.94 -7.72
CA GLN A 78 -14.73 -1.96 -7.10
C GLN A 78 -15.75 -1.41 -8.11
N VAL A 79 -15.30 -1.08 -9.33
CA VAL A 79 -16.18 -0.62 -10.41
C VAL A 79 -17.18 -1.70 -10.80
N GLN A 80 -16.71 -2.94 -10.98
CA GLN A 80 -17.57 -4.08 -11.30
C GLN A 80 -18.65 -4.30 -10.23
N ASN A 81 -18.27 -4.29 -8.95
CA ASN A 81 -19.23 -4.47 -7.85
C ASN A 81 -20.31 -3.38 -7.87
N LYS A 82 -19.91 -2.11 -8.02
CA LYS A 82 -20.87 -0.99 -8.11
C LYS A 82 -21.81 -1.13 -9.31
N TYR A 83 -21.28 -1.56 -10.44
CA TYR A 83 -22.07 -1.85 -11.64
C TYR A 83 -23.09 -2.95 -11.37
N ASP A 84 -22.66 -4.09 -10.84
CA ASP A 84 -23.55 -5.22 -10.54
C ASP A 84 -24.66 -4.84 -9.55
N ASP A 85 -24.34 -4.04 -8.53
CA ASP A 85 -25.32 -3.54 -7.56
C ASP A 85 -26.36 -2.61 -8.19
N TYR A 86 -25.93 -1.73 -9.10
CA TYR A 86 -26.85 -0.87 -9.85
C TYR A 86 -27.80 -1.70 -10.71
N PHE A 87 -27.29 -2.68 -11.46
CA PHE A 87 -28.10 -3.54 -12.32
C PHE A 87 -29.07 -4.43 -11.53
N LYS A 88 -28.64 -4.98 -10.38
CA LYS A 88 -29.52 -5.77 -9.50
C LYS A 88 -30.70 -4.96 -8.98
N LYS A 89 -30.47 -3.69 -8.60
CA LYS A 89 -31.53 -2.78 -8.11
C LYS A 89 -32.56 -2.46 -9.20
N GLN A 90 -32.13 -2.31 -10.45
CA GLN A 90 -33.03 -1.97 -11.56
C GLN A 90 -33.84 -3.17 -12.07
N ASN A 91 -33.27 -4.37 -12.06
CA ASN A 91 -33.86 -5.55 -12.73
C ASN A 91 -34.54 -6.57 -11.81
N GLY A 92 -34.83 -6.20 -10.56
CA GLY A 92 -35.69 -7.02 -9.69
C GLY A 92 -35.18 -8.44 -9.41
N GLY A 93 -33.86 -8.64 -9.31
CA GLY A 93 -33.27 -9.93 -8.89
C GLY A 93 -33.36 -11.07 -9.90
N GLY A 94 -33.76 -10.82 -11.15
CA GLY A 94 -33.70 -11.83 -12.21
C GLY A 94 -32.25 -12.04 -12.69
N THR A 95 -31.72 -13.26 -12.53
CA THR A 95 -30.41 -13.67 -13.06
C THR A 95 -30.47 -13.73 -14.60
N SER A 96 -30.44 -12.57 -15.25
CA SER A 96 -30.21 -12.51 -16.68
C SER A 96 -28.69 -12.48 -16.89
N GLU A 97 -28.15 -13.49 -17.56
CA GLU A 97 -26.74 -13.61 -18.00
C GLU A 97 -26.37 -12.54 -19.06
N VAL A 98 -26.74 -11.28 -18.80
CA VAL A 98 -26.21 -10.15 -19.55
C VAL A 98 -24.79 -9.96 -19.06
N LEU A 99 -23.84 -10.59 -19.76
CA LEU A 99 -22.41 -10.40 -19.57
C LEU A 99 -22.14 -8.90 -19.43
N SER A 100 -21.68 -8.49 -18.25
CA SER A 100 -21.37 -7.09 -17.97
C SER A 100 -20.35 -6.60 -19.02
N PRO A 101 -20.67 -5.56 -19.80
CA PRO A 101 -19.73 -4.97 -20.76
C PRO A 101 -18.41 -4.51 -20.13
N VAL A 102 -18.37 -4.33 -18.81
CA VAL A 102 -17.15 -3.96 -18.07
C VAL A 102 -16.22 -5.17 -17.90
N ALA A 103 -16.76 -6.38 -17.78
CA ALA A 103 -15.95 -7.58 -17.57
C ALA A 103 -14.99 -7.88 -18.75
N SER A 104 -15.35 -7.49 -19.98
CA SER A 104 -14.51 -7.70 -21.16
C SER A 104 -13.28 -6.80 -21.21
N TYR A 105 -13.28 -5.63 -20.57
CA TYR A 105 -12.14 -4.70 -20.59
C TYR A 105 -11.00 -5.13 -19.66
N TRP A 106 -11.33 -5.84 -18.56
CA TRP A 106 -10.35 -6.24 -17.55
C TRP A 106 -9.82 -7.66 -17.71
N ASN A 107 -10.39 -8.43 -18.64
CA ASN A 107 -9.92 -9.78 -18.99
C ASN A 107 -8.80 -9.76 -20.05
N THR A 108 -7.88 -8.81 -19.96
CA THR A 108 -6.71 -8.67 -20.85
C THR A 108 -5.44 -9.30 -20.27
N SER A 109 -5.54 -10.16 -19.25
CA SER A 109 -4.40 -10.97 -18.77
C SER A 109 -3.96 -12.09 -19.73
N LYS A 110 -4.44 -12.08 -20.98
CA LYS A 110 -3.82 -12.80 -22.11
C LYS A 110 -3.05 -11.83 -23.02
N VAL A 111 -2.38 -10.82 -22.47
CA VAL A 111 -1.23 -10.24 -23.16
C VAL A 111 -0.06 -11.18 -22.92
N GLU A 112 0.02 -12.13 -23.85
CA GLU A 112 1.20 -12.79 -24.37
C GLU A 112 2.49 -12.43 -23.63
N ASP A 113 2.95 -13.41 -22.85
CA ASP A 113 4.35 -13.72 -22.63
C ASP A 113 4.97 -13.96 -24.03
N ARG A 114 5.20 -12.86 -24.79
CA ARG A 114 5.91 -12.92 -26.06
C ARG A 114 7.34 -13.24 -25.69
N GLY A 115 7.65 -14.51 -25.88
CA GLY A 115 8.97 -15.09 -25.74
C GLY A 115 10.01 -14.15 -26.32
N SER A 116 11.04 -13.95 -25.50
CA SER A 116 12.32 -13.42 -25.94
C SER A 116 12.83 -14.39 -27.02
N ASP A 117 12.60 -14.04 -28.28
CA ASP A 117 13.07 -14.81 -29.43
C ASP A 117 14.60 -14.86 -29.40
N GLY A 118 15.09 -16.09 -29.54
CA GLY A 118 16.49 -16.44 -29.35
C GLY A 118 17.41 -15.79 -30.37
N ASN A 119 18.55 -15.28 -29.89
CA ASN A 119 19.76 -15.27 -30.69
C ASN A 119 20.53 -16.56 -30.40
N SER A 120 20.67 -17.37 -31.45
CA SER A 120 21.26 -18.71 -31.43
C SER A 120 22.71 -18.62 -31.87
N ASP A 121 23.65 -18.44 -30.93
CA ASP A 121 25.06 -18.67 -31.21
C ASP A 121 25.49 -20.01 -30.63
N ASN A 122 25.45 -21.00 -31.52
CA ASN A 122 25.93 -22.35 -31.36
C ASN A 122 27.47 -22.35 -31.32
N SER A 123 28.05 -22.60 -30.15
CA SER A 123 29.40 -23.16 -30.06
C SER A 123 29.43 -24.16 -28.90
N GLY A 124 29.53 -25.44 -29.29
CA GLY A 124 29.56 -26.55 -28.35
C GLY A 124 30.82 -26.56 -27.51
N SER A 125 30.68 -27.04 -26.29
CA SER A 125 31.73 -27.87 -25.68
C SER A 125 31.11 -28.76 -24.60
N SER A 126 31.40 -30.04 -24.77
CA SER A 126 31.13 -31.17 -23.90
C SER A 126 31.61 -30.98 -22.47
N GLY A 127 30.84 -31.45 -21.47
CA GLY A 127 31.42 -31.68 -20.15
C GLY A 127 30.44 -32.00 -19.03
N SER A 128 30.43 -33.28 -18.66
CA SER A 128 30.29 -33.81 -17.28
C SER A 128 29.00 -33.60 -16.48
N SER A 129 28.27 -34.72 -16.37
CA SER A 129 27.80 -35.38 -15.15
C SER A 129 27.95 -34.67 -13.80
N GLY A 130 26.84 -34.56 -13.07
CA GLY A 130 26.85 -34.16 -11.66
C GLY A 130 25.47 -34.27 -11.00
N ASN A 131 25.03 -35.49 -10.70
CA ASN A 131 24.01 -35.78 -9.69
C ASN A 131 24.47 -35.24 -8.32
N ILE A 132 23.69 -34.41 -7.63
CA ILE A 132 23.71 -34.36 -6.17
C ILE A 132 22.31 -34.08 -5.62
N SER A 133 21.88 -35.01 -4.80
CA SER A 133 20.66 -35.09 -4.02
C SER A 133 20.71 -34.23 -2.74
N SER A 134 19.51 -33.82 -2.29
CA SER A 134 19.05 -33.68 -0.90
C SER A 134 19.83 -32.79 0.08
N SER A 135 19.14 -31.85 0.71
CA SER A 135 19.10 -31.77 2.18
C SER A 135 18.05 -30.80 2.70
N SER A 136 17.15 -31.35 3.51
CA SER A 136 16.32 -30.72 4.53
C SER A 136 17.15 -29.98 5.58
N GLY A 137 16.65 -28.82 6.05
CA GLY A 137 17.23 -28.10 7.18
C GLY A 137 16.17 -27.30 7.93
N SER A 138 15.53 -27.93 8.91
CA SER A 138 14.77 -27.27 9.97
C SER A 138 15.75 -26.74 11.01
N ILE A 139 15.64 -25.47 11.41
CA ILE A 139 16.29 -24.97 12.63
C ILE A 139 15.32 -24.03 13.35
N SER A 140 15.02 -24.45 14.58
CA SER A 140 14.24 -23.78 15.62
C SER A 140 15.11 -22.88 16.50
N SER A 141 14.44 -22.18 17.42
CA SER A 141 14.99 -21.48 18.61
C SER A 141 15.45 -20.04 18.31
N SER A 142 15.19 -19.02 19.14
CA SER A 142 15.28 -19.01 20.59
C SER A 142 14.48 -17.87 21.23
N LYS A 143 14.04 -18.11 22.46
CA LYS A 143 13.54 -17.14 23.45
C LYS A 143 14.66 -16.19 23.88
N GLY A 144 14.32 -14.92 24.09
CA GLY A 144 15.16 -13.93 24.77
C GLY A 144 14.34 -13.22 25.83
N ASP A 145 14.46 -13.71 27.06
CA ASP A 145 14.08 -13.05 28.31
C ASP A 145 15.16 -11.99 28.62
N THR A 146 14.78 -10.75 28.91
CA THR A 146 15.69 -9.82 29.58
C THR A 146 14.95 -8.94 30.57
N SER A 147 15.42 -9.09 31.80
CA SER A 147 15.02 -8.47 33.04
C SER A 147 15.73 -7.13 33.29
N GLU A 148 15.14 -6.38 34.23
CA GLU A 148 15.77 -5.40 35.14
C GLU A 148 16.23 -4.02 34.61
N GLY A 149 15.74 -2.98 35.29
CA GLY A 149 16.19 -1.59 35.15
C GLY A 149 15.62 -0.69 36.25
N LYS A 150 16.31 -0.67 37.40
CA LYS A 150 16.06 0.12 38.61
C LYS A 150 16.17 1.64 38.42
N SER A 151 15.43 2.36 39.28
CA SER A 151 15.73 3.66 39.92
C SER A 151 16.16 4.86 39.09
N SER A 152 15.49 6.01 39.29
CA SER A 152 16.04 7.15 40.04
C SER A 152 15.01 8.27 40.22
N SER A 153 14.92 8.76 41.45
CA SER A 153 14.07 9.85 41.93
C SER A 153 14.90 11.13 42.02
N VAL A 154 14.49 12.24 41.39
CA VAL A 154 15.20 13.54 41.50
C VAL A 154 14.23 14.74 41.46
N HIS A 155 14.05 15.31 42.66
CA HIS A 155 14.24 16.73 43.04
C HIS A 155 13.19 17.81 42.69
N THR A 156 12.67 18.39 43.78
CA THR A 156 11.85 19.61 43.87
C THR A 156 12.71 20.76 44.38
N ILE A 157 12.62 21.94 43.76
CA ILE A 157 13.00 23.23 44.35
C ILE A 157 11.93 24.26 43.96
N PRO A 158 11.25 24.92 44.91
CA PRO A 158 10.60 26.20 44.65
C PRO A 158 11.49 27.34 45.16
N GLY A 159 11.88 28.21 44.23
CA GLY A 159 12.56 29.47 44.52
C GLY A 159 11.58 30.56 44.95
N THR A 160 12.04 31.34 45.92
CA THR A 160 11.45 32.49 46.61
C THR A 160 11.15 33.69 45.72
#